data_AF-A0A382QA62-F1
#
_entry.id   AF-A0A382QA62-F1
#
_cell.length_a   1.000
_cell.length_b   1.000
_cell.length_c   1.000
_cell.angle_alpha   90.00
_cell.angle_beta   90.00
_cell.angle_gamma   90.00
#
_symmetry.space_group_name_H-M   'P 1'
#
loop_
_entity.id
_entity.type
_entity.pdbx_description
1 polymer ?
#
loop_
_entity_poly.entity_id
_entity_poly.type
_entity_poly.pdbx_seq_one_letter_code
_entity_poly.pdbx_strand_id
1 'polypeptide(L)'
;MLVSGTLLVIGIISVSWHGFRESQKTFLRNNLAYYSSYLVSDLQDNLNLQHAQKLSKRLLLIIRYEGEDSSWQTGTGIPPLQKVHFRKWSESSGSPFILNSQSGKSVVTNVRFGRYRGQLVVTVETNSGRFIFARSEKWHEMRLGIPWILSILVLTGLILTLTWMTMRWIMKPINWLSEGVSAIGDGNLGYRLPEKRGDELGKLALAF
;
A
#
# COMPACT_ATOMS: atom_id res chain seq x y z
N MET A 1 18.20 23.33 8.43
CA MET A 1 17.35 22.31 9.10
C MET A 1 15.92 22.21 8.56
N LEU A 2 15.26 23.31 8.14
CA LEU A 2 13.90 23.29 7.55
C LEU A 2 13.75 22.47 6.25
N VAL A 3 14.74 22.54 5.35
CA VAL A 3 14.74 21.79 4.08
C VAL A 3 14.84 20.28 4.30
N SER A 4 15.46 19.85 5.40
CA SER A 4 15.64 18.44 5.73
C SER A 4 14.31 17.78 6.16
N GLY A 5 13.49 18.48 6.94
CA GLY A 5 12.22 17.93 7.43
C GLY A 5 11.17 17.74 6.34
N THR A 6 11.07 18.67 5.41
CA THR A 6 10.15 18.59 4.26
C THR A 6 10.57 17.51 3.27
N LEU A 7 11.87 17.38 2.99
CA LEU A 7 12.41 16.30 2.15
C LEU A 7 12.18 14.90 2.77
N LEU A 8 12.26 14.78 4.10
CA LEU A 8 12.01 13.52 4.79
C LEU A 8 10.55 13.04 4.62
N VAL A 9 9.58 13.95 4.79
CA VAL A 9 8.16 13.62 4.64
C VAL A 9 7.86 13.19 3.19
N ILE A 10 8.35 13.95 2.20
CA ILE A 10 8.20 13.61 0.78
C ILE A 10 8.86 12.27 0.45
N GLY A 11 10.05 12.01 1.01
CA GLY A 11 10.77 10.74 0.85
C GLY A 11 9.98 9.55 1.41
N ILE A 12 9.47 9.66 2.64
CA ILE A 12 8.67 8.61 3.29
C ILE A 12 7.39 8.32 2.50
N ILE A 13 6.73 9.37 1.97
CA ILE A 13 5.53 9.22 1.12
C ILE A 13 5.87 8.50 -0.18
N SER A 14 6.94 8.91 -0.86
CA SER A 14 7.34 8.32 -2.14
C SER A 14 7.71 6.85 -1.98
N VAL A 15 8.51 6.53 -0.97
CA VAL A 15 8.93 5.16 -0.66
C VAL A 15 7.74 4.31 -0.20
N SER A 16 6.86 4.83 0.65
CA SER A 16 5.67 4.10 1.10
C SER A 16 4.67 3.87 -0.04
N TRP A 17 4.44 4.86 -0.90
CA TRP A 17 3.56 4.73 -2.06
C TRP A 17 4.10 3.74 -3.09
N HIS A 18 5.41 3.81 -3.37
CA HIS A 18 6.07 2.91 -4.31
C HIS A 18 6.15 1.48 -3.75
N GLY A 19 6.58 1.33 -2.50
CA GLY A 19 6.69 0.05 -1.81
C GLY A 19 5.34 -0.64 -1.62
N PHE A 20 4.28 0.09 -1.26
CA PHE A 20 2.94 -0.49 -1.11
C PHE A 20 2.33 -0.91 -2.47
N ARG A 21 2.54 -0.12 -3.53
CA ARG A 21 2.04 -0.46 -4.87
C ARG A 21 2.76 -1.68 -5.45
N GLU A 22 4.04 -1.85 -5.14
CA GLU A 22 4.85 -2.96 -5.64
C GLU A 22 4.71 -4.23 -4.78
N SER A 23 4.59 -4.09 -3.45
CA SER A 23 4.41 -5.22 -2.54
C SER A 23 3.08 -5.96 -2.78
N GLN A 24 1.97 -5.24 -2.99
CA GLN A 24 0.66 -5.86 -3.25
C GLN A 24 0.58 -6.60 -4.59
N LYS A 25 1.39 -6.22 -5.58
CA LYS A 25 1.47 -6.94 -6.86
C LYS A 25 2.32 -8.19 -6.72
N THR A 26 3.44 -8.09 -6.01
CA THR A 26 4.45 -9.15 -5.92
C THR A 26 4.07 -10.19 -4.86
N PHE A 27 3.52 -9.77 -3.72
CA PHE A 27 3.06 -10.66 -2.65
C PHE A 27 1.91 -11.55 -3.10
N LEU A 28 0.91 -11.00 -3.79
CA LEU A 28 -0.16 -11.80 -4.38
C LEU A 28 0.37 -12.74 -5.47
N ARG A 29 1.33 -12.32 -6.30
CA ARG A 29 1.89 -13.19 -7.35
C ARG A 29 2.61 -14.40 -6.77
N ASN A 30 3.49 -14.20 -5.79
CA ASN A 30 4.28 -15.29 -5.23
C ASN A 30 3.44 -16.19 -4.32
N ASN A 31 2.51 -15.61 -3.54
CA ASN A 31 1.74 -16.41 -2.59
C ASN A 31 0.45 -17.01 -3.18
N LEU A 32 -0.17 -16.45 -4.23
CA LEU A 32 -1.40 -17.03 -4.80
C LEU A 32 -1.20 -18.45 -5.30
N ALA A 33 -0.03 -18.77 -5.86
CA ALA A 33 0.28 -20.14 -6.26
C ALA A 33 0.19 -21.09 -5.04
N TYR A 34 0.81 -20.73 -3.92
CA TYR A 34 0.76 -21.51 -2.67
C TYR A 34 -0.64 -21.56 -2.05
N TYR A 35 -1.38 -20.46 -2.04
CA TYR A 35 -2.74 -20.46 -1.50
C TYR A 35 -3.73 -21.19 -2.40
N SER A 36 -3.52 -21.18 -3.72
CA SER A 36 -4.44 -21.84 -4.65
C SER A 36 -4.45 -23.36 -4.50
N SER A 37 -3.37 -24.00 -4.05
CA SER A 37 -3.40 -25.44 -3.74
C SER A 37 -4.31 -25.75 -2.57
N TYR A 38 -4.23 -24.96 -1.49
CA TYR A 38 -5.11 -25.09 -0.33
C TYR A 38 -6.57 -24.79 -0.69
N LEU A 39 -6.80 -23.71 -1.44
CA LEU A 39 -8.15 -23.33 -1.88
C LEU A 39 -8.79 -24.40 -2.76
N VAL A 40 -8.03 -24.99 -3.68
CA VAL A 40 -8.55 -26.07 -4.53
C VAL A 40 -8.90 -27.28 -3.69
N SER A 41 -8.06 -27.67 -2.73
CA SER A 41 -8.37 -28.79 -1.83
C SER A 41 -9.64 -28.54 -1.02
N ASP A 42 -9.79 -27.35 -0.43
CA ASP A 42 -10.96 -26.97 0.37
C ASP A 42 -12.25 -26.89 -0.49
N LEU A 43 -12.14 -26.38 -1.71
CA LEU A 43 -13.27 -26.28 -2.65
C LEU A 43 -13.66 -27.62 -3.26
N GLN A 44 -12.73 -28.57 -3.39
CA GLN A 44 -13.04 -29.92 -3.85
C GLN A 44 -13.80 -30.70 -2.77
N ASP A 45 -13.42 -30.55 -1.50
CA ASP A 45 -14.13 -31.17 -0.38
C ASP A 45 -15.54 -30.56 -0.21
N ASN A 46 -15.72 -29.28 -0.54
CA ASN A 46 -16.99 -28.55 -0.41
C ASN A 46 -17.34 -27.76 -1.68
N LEU A 47 -17.77 -28.49 -2.72
CA LEU A 47 -18.07 -27.94 -4.04
C LEU A 47 -19.41 -27.14 -4.09
N ASN A 48 -19.50 -26.08 -3.30
CA ASN A 48 -20.71 -25.27 -3.12
C ASN A 48 -20.42 -23.78 -3.42
N LEU A 49 -21.26 -23.18 -4.29
CA LEU A 49 -21.19 -21.76 -4.64
C LEU A 49 -21.26 -20.84 -3.40
N GLN A 50 -22.07 -21.16 -2.38
CA GLN A 50 -22.17 -20.34 -1.18
C GLN A 50 -20.85 -20.30 -0.38
N HIS A 51 -20.18 -21.45 -0.25
CA HIS A 51 -18.86 -21.54 0.39
C HIS A 51 -17.82 -20.76 -0.41
N ALA A 52 -17.80 -20.97 -1.72
CA ALA A 52 -16.91 -20.22 -2.62
C ALA A 52 -17.16 -18.71 -2.56
N GLN A 53 -18.40 -18.24 -2.45
CA GLN A 53 -18.73 -16.82 -2.29
C GLN A 53 -18.20 -16.25 -0.97
N LYS A 54 -18.24 -17.01 0.13
CA LYS A 54 -17.68 -16.60 1.41
C LYS A 54 -16.16 -16.43 1.33
N LEU A 55 -15.47 -17.41 0.73
CA LEU A 55 -14.03 -17.35 0.46
C LEU A 55 -13.68 -16.18 -0.47
N SER A 56 -14.44 -16.01 -1.54
CA SER A 56 -14.30 -14.93 -2.51
C SER A 56 -14.36 -13.55 -1.86
N LYS A 57 -15.33 -13.32 -0.97
CA LYS A 57 -15.45 -12.07 -0.20
C LYS A 57 -14.28 -11.86 0.75
N ARG A 58 -13.85 -12.92 1.47
CA ARG A 58 -12.77 -12.82 2.46
C ARG A 58 -11.40 -12.58 1.85
N LEU A 59 -11.10 -13.26 0.75
CA LEU A 59 -9.81 -13.22 0.07
C LEU A 59 -9.78 -12.16 -1.04
N LEU A 60 -10.92 -11.55 -1.35
CA LEU A 60 -11.10 -10.59 -2.44
C LEU A 60 -10.67 -11.18 -3.80
N LEU A 61 -10.97 -12.46 -4.01
CA LEU A 61 -10.68 -13.21 -5.23
C LEU A 61 -12.00 -13.59 -5.90
N ILE A 62 -12.02 -13.59 -7.23
CA ILE A 62 -13.10 -14.20 -8.01
C ILE A 62 -12.70 -15.65 -8.25
N ILE A 63 -13.62 -16.56 -7.96
CA ILE A 63 -13.45 -17.99 -8.12
C ILE A 63 -14.48 -18.43 -9.15
N ARG A 64 -14.03 -19.15 -10.18
CA ARG A 64 -14.89 -19.82 -11.16
C ARG A 64 -14.50 -21.28 -11.21
N TYR A 65 -15.51 -22.12 -11.23
CA TYR A 65 -15.38 -23.56 -11.40
C TYR A 65 -16.07 -23.99 -12.68
N GLU A 66 -15.42 -24.88 -13.41
CA GLU A 66 -15.93 -25.50 -14.64
C GLU A 66 -15.71 -27.01 -14.52
N GLY A 67 -16.73 -27.74 -14.09
CA GLY A 67 -16.77 -29.20 -14.12
C GLY A 67 -17.68 -29.72 -15.22
N GLU A 68 -17.78 -31.04 -15.34
CA GLU A 68 -18.68 -31.72 -16.29
C GLU A 68 -20.16 -31.48 -15.92
N ASP A 69 -20.51 -31.68 -14.63
CA ASP A 69 -21.91 -31.59 -14.18
C ASP A 69 -22.32 -30.19 -13.71
N SER A 70 -21.36 -29.35 -13.31
CA SER A 70 -21.67 -28.03 -12.76
C SER A 70 -20.59 -27.00 -13.08
N SER A 71 -21.05 -25.78 -13.37
CA SER A 71 -20.19 -24.62 -13.50
C SER A 71 -20.78 -23.45 -12.72
N TRP A 72 -19.92 -22.71 -12.03
CA TRP A 72 -20.35 -21.58 -11.22
C TRP A 72 -19.22 -20.56 -11.09
N GLN A 73 -19.58 -19.32 -10.76
CA GLN A 73 -18.63 -18.25 -10.52
C GLN A 73 -19.10 -17.35 -9.39
N THR A 74 -18.17 -16.85 -8.59
CA THR A 74 -18.49 -16.02 -7.42
C THR A 74 -18.64 -14.54 -7.76
N GLY A 75 -18.25 -14.11 -8.97
CA GLY A 75 -18.34 -12.73 -9.41
C GLY A 75 -17.97 -12.54 -10.88
N THR A 76 -18.14 -11.32 -11.37
CA THR A 76 -17.75 -10.88 -12.71
C THR A 76 -16.33 -10.32 -12.70
N GLY A 77 -15.67 -10.26 -13.85
CA GLY A 77 -14.32 -9.67 -13.99
C GLY A 77 -13.18 -10.67 -14.22
N ILE A 78 -13.50 -11.96 -14.47
CA ILE A 78 -12.51 -12.89 -15.03
C ILE A 78 -12.32 -12.54 -16.50
N PRO A 79 -11.09 -12.26 -16.97
CA PRO A 79 -10.86 -11.94 -18.38
C PRO A 79 -11.04 -13.20 -19.25
N PRO A 80 -11.34 -13.03 -20.55
CA PRO A 80 -11.42 -14.15 -21.48
C PRO A 80 -10.10 -14.91 -21.50
N LEU A 81 -10.12 -16.21 -21.15
CA LEU A 81 -8.91 -17.02 -20.99
C LEU A 81 -8.07 -17.07 -22.26
N GLN A 82 -8.69 -16.94 -23.44
CA GLN A 82 -8.00 -16.93 -24.73
C GLN A 82 -7.07 -15.73 -24.90
N LYS A 83 -7.34 -14.62 -24.19
CA LYS A 83 -6.52 -13.40 -24.23
C LYS A 83 -5.41 -13.40 -23.17
N VAL A 84 -5.41 -14.40 -22.28
CA VAL A 84 -4.45 -14.50 -21.19
C VAL A 84 -3.24 -15.30 -21.69
N HIS A 85 -2.05 -14.69 -21.60
CA HIS A 85 -0.80 -15.40 -21.90
C HIS A 85 -0.44 -16.28 -20.70
N PHE A 86 -0.78 -17.57 -20.79
CA PHE A 86 -0.48 -18.55 -19.76
C PHE A 86 0.93 -19.09 -19.88
N ARG A 87 1.61 -19.19 -18.75
CA ARG A 87 2.84 -19.96 -18.58
C ARG A 87 2.54 -21.14 -17.67
N LYS A 88 3.04 -22.33 -18.05
CA LYS A 88 3.00 -23.50 -17.17
C LYS A 88 3.91 -23.24 -15.97
N TRP A 89 3.44 -23.60 -14.78
CA TRP A 89 4.32 -23.63 -13.60
C TRP A 89 5.25 -24.83 -13.73
N SER A 90 6.56 -24.60 -13.70
CA SER A 90 7.57 -25.64 -13.86
C SER A 90 7.95 -26.24 -12.50
N GLU A 91 8.10 -27.57 -12.47
CA GLU A 91 8.40 -28.42 -11.30
C GLU A 91 9.70 -28.04 -10.57
N SER A 92 10.64 -27.35 -11.23
CA SER A 92 11.94 -26.94 -10.66
C SER A 92 11.85 -25.96 -9.48
N SER A 93 10.65 -25.45 -9.17
CA SER A 93 10.41 -24.47 -8.10
C SER A 93 9.52 -25.05 -7.00
N GLY A 94 10.07 -25.97 -6.19
CA GLY A 94 9.57 -26.42 -4.88
C GLY A 94 8.05 -26.32 -4.67
N SER A 95 7.28 -26.99 -5.53
CA SER A 95 5.85 -26.68 -5.65
C SER A 95 5.05 -27.25 -4.46
N PRO A 96 4.18 -26.44 -3.82
CA PRO A 96 3.29 -26.88 -2.75
C PRO A 96 2.18 -27.83 -3.26
N PHE A 97 1.98 -27.91 -4.58
CA PHE A 97 1.04 -28.82 -5.21
C PHE A 97 1.53 -30.27 -5.21
N ILE A 98 2.83 -30.50 -5.22
CA ILE A 98 3.42 -31.85 -5.07
C ILE A 98 3.31 -32.32 -3.61
N LEU A 99 3.46 -31.41 -2.63
CA LEU A 99 3.35 -31.74 -1.21
C LEU A 99 1.96 -32.25 -0.80
N ASN A 100 0.89 -31.74 -1.39
CA ASN A 100 -0.47 -32.17 -1.08
C ASN A 100 -0.91 -33.45 -1.83
N SER A 101 -0.14 -33.90 -2.82
CA SER A 101 -0.39 -35.18 -3.51
C SER A 101 -0.17 -36.39 -2.61
N GLN A 102 0.63 -36.26 -1.55
CA GLN A 102 0.89 -37.35 -0.59
C GLN A 102 -0.31 -37.64 0.34
N SER A 103 -1.27 -36.71 0.45
CA SER A 103 -2.50 -36.90 1.25
C SER A 103 -3.67 -37.54 0.47
N GLY A 104 -3.47 -37.92 -0.79
CA GLY A 104 -4.48 -38.66 -1.59
C GLY A 104 -5.78 -37.89 -1.92
N LYS A 105 -5.89 -36.60 -1.58
CA LYS A 105 -7.16 -35.85 -1.65
C LYS A 105 -7.28 -34.81 -2.78
N SER A 106 -6.19 -34.38 -3.40
CA SER A 106 -6.27 -33.41 -4.52
C SER A 106 -5.25 -33.73 -5.61
N VAL A 107 -5.70 -34.42 -6.65
CA VAL A 107 -4.92 -34.66 -7.88
C VAL A 107 -5.02 -33.40 -8.73
N VAL A 108 -4.18 -32.41 -8.41
CA VAL A 108 -3.96 -31.25 -9.28
C VAL A 108 -3.08 -31.71 -10.44
N THR A 109 -3.63 -31.68 -11.66
CA THR A 109 -2.96 -32.20 -12.85
C THR A 109 -2.13 -31.12 -13.56
N ASN A 110 -2.58 -29.87 -13.53
CA ASN A 110 -1.89 -28.78 -14.19
C ASN A 110 -2.20 -27.42 -13.55
N VAL A 111 -1.16 -26.62 -13.33
CA VAL A 111 -1.28 -25.24 -12.86
C VAL A 111 -0.68 -24.31 -13.90
N ARG A 112 -1.51 -23.37 -14.37
CA ARG A 112 -1.09 -22.33 -15.29
C ARG A 112 -1.37 -20.97 -14.69
N PHE A 113 -0.46 -20.05 -14.88
CA PHE A 113 -0.60 -18.68 -14.43
C PHE A 113 -0.42 -17.75 -15.62
N GLY A 114 -1.21 -16.69 -15.66
CA GLY A 114 -1.17 -15.75 -16.74
C GLY A 114 -1.57 -14.37 -16.29
N ARG A 115 -1.31 -13.40 -17.16
CA ARG A 115 -1.61 -11.99 -16.87
C ARG A 115 -2.35 -11.37 -18.03
N TYR A 116 -3.39 -10.62 -17.71
CA TYR A 116 -4.13 -9.81 -18.68
C TYR A 116 -4.43 -8.45 -18.09
N ARG A 117 -4.05 -7.37 -18.80
CA ARG A 117 -4.22 -5.96 -18.37
C ARG A 117 -3.81 -5.69 -16.92
N GLY A 118 -2.75 -6.35 -16.45
CA GLY A 118 -2.25 -6.17 -15.08
C GLY A 118 -2.88 -7.10 -14.03
N GLN A 119 -4.00 -7.75 -14.33
CA GLN A 119 -4.70 -8.73 -13.48
C GLN A 119 -4.04 -10.12 -13.61
N LEU A 120 -3.78 -10.76 -12.47
CA LEU A 120 -3.26 -12.13 -12.42
C LEU A 120 -4.43 -13.11 -12.49
N VAL A 121 -4.27 -14.14 -13.33
CA VAL A 121 -5.22 -15.24 -13.47
C VAL A 121 -4.47 -16.53 -13.25
N VAL A 122 -5.00 -17.39 -12.39
CA VAL A 122 -4.46 -18.72 -12.13
C VAL A 122 -5.52 -19.74 -12.50
N THR A 123 -5.14 -20.73 -13.30
CA THR A 123 -6.01 -21.85 -13.66
C THR A 123 -5.41 -23.12 -13.09
N VAL A 124 -6.21 -23.86 -12.35
CA VAL A 124 -5.85 -25.14 -11.76
C VAL A 124 -6.78 -26.20 -12.35
N GLU A 125 -6.20 -27.16 -13.05
CA GLU A 125 -6.90 -28.33 -13.57
C GLU A 125 -6.81 -29.45 -12.53
N THR A 126 -7.95 -30.08 -12.26
CA THR A 126 -8.09 -31.22 -11.38
C THR A 126 -8.87 -32.32 -12.11
N ASN A 127 -8.96 -33.51 -11.51
CA ASN A 127 -9.78 -34.58 -12.06
C ASN A 127 -11.28 -34.26 -12.12
N SER A 128 -11.78 -33.39 -11.23
CA SER A 128 -13.21 -33.06 -11.16
C SER A 128 -13.60 -31.91 -12.10
N GLY A 129 -12.64 -31.10 -12.53
CA GLY A 129 -12.88 -29.94 -13.37
C GLY A 129 -11.75 -28.92 -13.31
N ARG A 130 -12.04 -27.70 -13.70
CA ARG A 130 -11.08 -26.59 -13.76
C ARG A 130 -11.50 -25.46 -12.85
N PHE A 131 -10.60 -25.06 -11.97
CA PHE A 131 -10.73 -23.86 -11.14
C PHE A 131 -9.96 -22.70 -11.76
N ILE A 132 -10.60 -21.53 -11.78
CA ILE A 132 -10.05 -20.29 -12.29
C ILE A 132 -10.15 -19.25 -11.18
N PHE A 133 -9.00 -18.69 -10.83
CA PHE A 133 -8.87 -17.66 -9.81
C PHE A 133 -8.41 -16.36 -10.47
N ALA A 134 -9.13 -15.28 -10.21
CA ALA A 134 -8.76 -13.94 -10.65
C ALA A 134 -8.88 -12.94 -9.50
N ARG A 135 -8.12 -11.84 -9.57
CA ARG A 135 -8.27 -10.76 -8.59
C ARG A 135 -9.61 -10.05 -8.78
N SER A 136 -10.37 -9.82 -7.69
CA SER A 136 -11.62 -9.05 -7.76
C SER A 136 -11.38 -7.57 -8.06
N GLU A 137 -12.27 -6.92 -8.80
CA GLU A 137 -12.23 -5.47 -9.00
C GLU A 137 -12.49 -4.68 -7.71
N LYS A 138 -13.09 -5.31 -6.68
CA LYS A 138 -13.31 -4.69 -5.35
C LYS A 138 -12.02 -4.24 -4.65
N TRP A 139 -10.86 -4.72 -5.09
CA TRP A 139 -9.57 -4.17 -4.67
C TRP A 139 -9.40 -2.70 -5.04
N HIS A 140 -10.03 -2.21 -6.12
CA HIS A 140 -9.95 -0.81 -6.53
C HIS A 140 -10.65 0.13 -5.55
N GLU A 141 -11.77 -0.32 -4.97
CA GLU A 141 -12.52 0.44 -3.98
C GLU A 141 -11.75 0.55 -2.66
N MET A 142 -11.15 -0.56 -2.19
CA MET A 142 -10.31 -0.55 -0.99
C MET A 142 -9.03 0.29 -1.16
N ARG A 143 -8.57 0.46 -2.41
CA ARG A 143 -7.44 1.32 -2.78
C ARG A 143 -7.75 2.81 -2.63
N LEU A 144 -9.01 3.24 -2.55
CA LEU A 144 -9.39 4.66 -2.41
C LEU A 144 -9.18 5.20 -0.98
N GLY A 145 -9.24 4.36 0.06
CA GLY A 145 -9.05 4.81 1.45
C GLY A 145 -7.58 5.12 1.81
N ILE A 146 -6.65 4.40 1.19
CA ILE A 146 -5.20 4.55 1.46
C ILE A 146 -4.62 5.92 1.05
N PRO A 147 -4.91 6.48 -0.14
CA PRO A 147 -4.45 7.83 -0.47
C PRO A 147 -5.07 8.89 0.45
N TRP A 148 -6.27 8.66 0.98
CA TRP A 148 -6.90 9.54 1.98
C TRP A 148 -6.14 9.54 3.31
N ILE A 149 -5.80 8.36 3.83
CA ILE A 149 -4.99 8.24 5.07
C ILE A 149 -3.62 8.91 4.90
N LEU A 150 -2.97 8.70 3.75
CA LEU A 150 -1.70 9.36 3.44
C LEU A 150 -1.86 10.88 3.37
N SER A 151 -2.93 11.39 2.74
CA SER A 151 -3.20 12.83 2.64
C SER A 151 -3.38 13.48 4.01
N ILE A 152 -4.09 12.80 4.93
CA ILE A 152 -4.25 13.26 6.32
C ILE A 152 -2.90 13.28 7.05
N LEU A 153 -2.06 12.26 6.85
CA LEU A 153 -0.72 12.21 7.45
C LEU A 153 0.16 13.36 6.94
N VAL A 154 0.12 13.66 5.63
CA VAL A 154 0.84 14.79 5.03
C VAL A 154 0.35 16.11 5.61
N LEU A 155 -0.96 16.31 5.66
CA LEU A 155 -1.56 17.55 6.17
C LEU A 155 -1.18 17.78 7.64
N THR A 156 -1.24 16.72 8.45
CA THR A 156 -0.80 16.76 9.85
C THR A 156 0.68 17.14 9.96
N GLY A 157 1.56 16.52 9.15
CA GLY A 157 2.98 16.85 9.11
C GLY A 157 3.26 18.30 8.67
N LEU A 158 2.50 18.80 7.70
CA LEU A 158 2.59 20.18 7.21
C LEU A 158 2.20 21.19 8.31
N ILE A 159 1.10 20.94 9.01
CA ILE A 159 0.63 21.80 10.12
C ILE A 159 1.69 21.87 11.23
N LEU A 160 2.22 20.72 11.65
CA LEU A 160 3.27 20.68 12.68
C LEU A 160 4.53 21.45 12.25
N THR A 161 4.91 21.33 10.98
CA THR A 161 6.05 22.07 10.42
C THR A 161 5.80 23.57 10.41
N LEU A 162 4.60 24.01 10.03
CA LEU A 162 4.21 25.42 10.01
C LEU A 162 4.23 26.02 11.43
N THR A 163 3.62 25.33 12.39
CA THR A 163 3.55 25.77 13.80
C THR A 163 4.94 25.86 14.43
N TRP A 164 5.83 24.91 14.14
CA TRP A 164 7.20 24.99 14.63
C TRP A 164 7.98 26.14 13.98
N MET A 165 7.76 26.37 12.68
CA MET A 165 8.41 27.44 11.95
C MET A 165 7.98 28.81 12.47
N THR A 166 6.69 29.04 12.69
CA THR A 166 6.18 30.30 13.27
C THR A 166 6.73 30.53 14.67
N MET A 167 6.73 29.51 15.54
CA MET A 167 7.32 29.61 16.88
C MET A 167 8.79 30.03 16.83
N ARG A 168 9.58 29.41 15.95
CA ARG A 168 11.01 29.75 15.80
C ARG A 168 11.23 31.14 15.20
N TRP A 169 10.32 31.60 14.35
CA TRP A 169 10.38 32.93 13.73
C TRP A 169 10.05 34.05 14.71
N ILE A 170 9.22 33.78 15.71
CA ILE A 170 8.81 34.70 16.78
C ILE A 170 9.81 34.70 17.95
N MET A 171 10.32 33.53 18.36
CA MET A 171 11.25 33.48 19.51
C MET A 171 12.61 34.12 19.24
N LYS A 172 13.12 34.05 18.00
CA LYS A 172 14.41 34.67 17.63
C LYS A 172 14.49 36.17 17.95
N PRO A 173 13.55 37.02 17.49
CA PRO A 173 13.60 38.46 17.78
C PRO A 173 13.35 38.77 19.27
N ILE A 174 12.54 37.97 19.98
CA ILE A 174 12.33 38.15 21.43
C ILE A 174 13.65 37.96 22.18
N ASN A 175 14.44 36.95 21.82
CA ASN A 175 15.73 36.73 22.46
C ASN A 175 16.71 37.87 22.18
N TRP A 176 16.72 38.43 20.96
CA TRP A 176 17.55 39.60 20.63
C TRP A 176 17.14 40.86 21.38
N LEU A 177 15.84 41.11 21.53
CA LEU A 177 15.33 42.22 22.35
C LEU A 177 15.68 42.02 23.83
N SER A 178 15.54 40.80 24.35
CA SER A 178 15.92 40.46 25.72
C SER A 178 17.42 40.67 25.96
N GLU A 179 18.27 40.21 25.03
CA GLU A 179 19.73 40.42 25.08
C GLU A 179 20.10 41.90 24.97
N GLY A 180 19.44 42.66 24.09
CA GLY A 180 19.66 44.09 23.92
C GLY A 180 19.28 44.90 25.15
N VAL A 181 18.13 44.62 25.75
CA VAL A 181 17.68 45.27 27.00
C VAL A 181 18.60 44.94 28.18
N SER A 182 19.04 43.68 28.29
CA SER A 182 20.02 43.28 29.31
C SER A 182 21.38 43.99 29.12
N ALA A 183 21.88 44.09 27.89
CA ALA A 183 23.15 44.76 27.61
C ALA A 183 23.12 46.27 27.91
N ILE A 184 21.99 46.94 27.65
CA ILE A 184 21.79 48.35 28.02
C ILE A 184 21.71 48.49 29.55
N GLY A 185 21.01 47.56 30.23
CA GLY A 185 20.94 47.49 31.69
C GLY A 185 22.31 47.31 32.36
N ASP A 186 23.22 46.58 31.72
CA ASP A 186 24.60 46.37 32.17
C ASP A 186 25.56 47.53 31.82
N GLY A 187 25.05 48.65 31.28
CA GLY A 187 25.82 49.85 31.00
C GLY A 187 26.54 49.85 29.65
N ASN A 188 26.28 48.88 28.77
CA ASN A 188 26.85 48.83 27.42
C ASN A 188 25.98 49.59 26.41
N LEU A 189 26.09 50.93 26.41
CA LEU A 189 25.33 51.83 25.53
C LEU A 189 25.71 51.74 24.04
N GLY A 190 26.72 50.94 23.68
CA GLY A 190 27.18 50.75 22.30
C GLY A 190 26.54 49.56 21.57
N TYR A 191 25.69 48.78 22.24
CA TYR A 191 25.10 47.57 21.67
C TYR A 191 24.00 47.93 20.64
N ARG A 192 24.23 47.63 19.36
CA ARG A 192 23.25 47.85 18.28
C ARG A 192 22.49 46.57 17.97
N LEU A 193 21.15 46.64 18.07
CA LEU A 193 20.26 45.57 17.63
C LEU A 193 20.42 45.34 16.10
N PRO A 194 20.33 44.08 15.63
CA PRO A 194 20.46 43.78 14.21
C PRO A 194 19.27 44.36 13.41
N GLU A 195 19.56 45.42 12.66
CA GLU A 195 18.61 46.22 11.87
C GLU A 195 18.20 45.53 10.55
N LYS A 196 17.55 44.36 10.61
CA LYS A 196 17.01 43.71 9.40
C LYS A 196 15.69 42.99 9.66
N ARG A 197 14.61 43.76 9.88
CA ARG A 197 13.24 43.24 9.66
C ARG A 197 12.24 44.37 9.41
N GLY A 198 11.37 44.19 8.41
CA GLY A 198 10.34 45.16 8.03
C GLY A 198 8.96 44.92 8.65
N ASP A 199 8.87 44.15 9.73
CA ASP A 199 7.64 43.89 10.48
C ASP A 199 7.54 44.75 11.76
N GLU A 200 6.43 44.65 12.49
CA GLU A 200 6.14 45.46 13.67
C GLU A 200 7.19 45.30 14.78
N LEU A 201 7.81 44.12 14.88
CA LEU A 201 8.90 43.85 15.83
C LEU A 201 10.21 44.56 15.44
N GLY A 202 10.47 44.69 14.13
CA GLY A 202 11.58 45.52 13.64
C GLY A 202 11.38 47.00 13.93
N LYS A 203 10.13 47.50 13.85
CA LYS A 203 9.79 48.87 14.24
C LYS A 203 9.94 49.10 15.75
N LEU A 204 9.59 48.12 16.57
CA LEU A 204 9.78 48.20 18.01
C LEU A 204 11.28 48.22 18.37
N ALA A 205 12.09 47.40 17.70
CA ALA A 205 13.55 47.38 17.89
C ALA A 205 14.25 48.67 17.41
N LEU A 206 13.61 49.47 16.55
CA LEU A 206 14.09 50.81 16.15
C LEU A 206 13.72 51.90 17.15
N ALA A 207 12.70 51.67 17.99
CA ALA A 207 12.21 52.62 18.98
C ALA A 207 12.98 52.55 20.32
N PHE A 208 13.76 51.48 20.52
CA PHE A 208 14.66 51.26 21.66
C PHE A 208 16.11 51.42 21.21
#